data_AF-A0A6F8X740-F1
#
_entry.id   AF-A0A6F8X740-F1
#
_cell.length_a   1.000
_cell.length_b   1.000
_cell.length_c   1.000
_cell.angle_alpha   90.00
_cell.angle_beta   90.00
_cell.angle_gamma   90.00
#
_symmetry.space_group_name_H-M   'P 1'
#
loop_
_entity.id
_entity.type
_entity.pdbx_description
1 polymer ?
#
loop_
_entity_poly.entity_id
_entity_poly.type
_entity_poly.pdbx_seq_one_letter_code
_entity_poly.pdbx_strand_id
1 'polypeptide(L)'
;MENRIKDQQLDLFAGRTSSTHWWTNQWRLILSGFAYTLFERLRVHLKNTPFERMSAGTLRLKLIKVGAVIIRNTRRIRVLMSDSYPHKNDLSALVQRLVPQ
;
A
#
# COMPACT_ATOMS: atom_id res chain seq x y z
N MET A 1 5.08 7.26 -18.73
CA MET A 1 5.41 8.20 -17.62
C MET A 1 4.17 8.88 -17.07
N GLU A 2 3.23 9.33 -17.90
CA GLU A 2 2.01 10.04 -17.47
C GLU A 2 1.16 9.27 -16.43
N ASN A 3 0.93 7.97 -16.64
CA ASN A 3 0.17 7.14 -15.69
C ASN A 3 0.84 7.07 -14.29
N ARG A 4 2.18 7.18 -14.23
CA ARG A 4 2.93 7.16 -12.96
C ARG A 4 2.76 8.46 -12.18
N ILE A 5 2.67 9.59 -12.89
CA ILE A 5 2.44 10.92 -12.30
C ILE A 5 0.98 11.01 -11.80
N LYS A 6 0.03 10.47 -12.57
CA LYS A 6 -1.38 10.37 -12.16
C LYS A 6 -1.56 9.52 -10.90
N ASP A 7 -0.91 8.37 -10.82
CA ASP A 7 -0.90 7.54 -9.60
C ASP A 7 -0.34 8.31 -8.38
N GLN A 8 0.73 9.09 -8.56
CA GLN A 8 1.27 9.89 -7.46
C GLN A 8 0.35 11.04 -7.02
N GLN A 9 -0.23 11.78 -7.97
CA GLN A 9 -1.11 12.91 -7.65
C GLN A 9 -2.47 12.48 -7.11
N LEU A 10 -3.11 11.50 -7.73
CA LEU A 10 -4.47 11.08 -7.41
C LEU A 10 -4.51 10.03 -6.30
N ASP A 11 -3.67 9.00 -6.38
CA ASP A 11 -3.75 7.88 -5.44
C ASP A 11 -2.94 8.12 -4.16
N LEU A 12 -1.90 8.97 -4.18
CA LEU A 12 -1.04 9.23 -3.02
C LEU A 12 -1.15 10.65 -2.45
N PHE A 13 -2.21 11.39 -2.83
CA PHE A 13 -2.55 12.71 -2.29
C PHE A 13 -1.48 13.79 -2.46
N ALA A 14 -0.56 13.66 -3.43
CA ALA A 14 0.50 14.64 -3.65
C ALA A 14 -0.05 16.04 -4.02
N GLY A 15 -1.30 16.13 -4.49
CA GLY A 15 -1.98 17.40 -4.79
C GLY A 15 -2.64 18.11 -3.59
N ARG A 16 -2.68 17.51 -2.39
CA ARG A 16 -3.32 18.17 -1.22
C ARG A 16 -2.34 19.09 -0.49
N THR A 17 -2.01 20.22 -1.10
CA THR A 17 -1.21 21.30 -0.51
C THR A 17 -2.11 22.42 0.01
N SER A 18 -2.75 22.20 1.15
CA SER A 18 -3.69 23.16 1.76
C SER A 18 -3.07 23.96 2.92
N SER A 19 -1.80 23.70 3.27
CA SER A 19 -1.13 24.44 4.34
C SER A 19 -0.61 25.77 3.82
N THR A 20 -0.72 26.82 4.63
CA THR A 20 -0.14 28.15 4.36
C THR A 20 1.40 28.10 4.39
N HIS A 21 1.98 27.14 5.11
CA HIS A 21 3.43 26.97 5.19
C HIS A 21 3.95 26.09 4.06
N TRP A 22 4.86 26.64 3.26
CA TRP A 22 5.51 25.96 2.14
C TRP A 22 6.20 24.65 2.57
N TRP A 23 6.94 24.68 3.69
CA TRP A 23 7.69 23.52 4.17
C TRP A 23 6.80 22.30 4.45
N THR A 24 5.61 22.50 5.02
CA THR A 24 4.66 21.41 5.30
C THR A 24 4.17 20.74 4.02
N ASN A 25 3.93 21.55 2.98
CA ASN A 25 3.52 21.04 1.67
C ASN A 25 4.65 20.25 1.01
N GLN A 26 5.89 20.73 1.13
CA GLN A 26 7.04 20.03 0.56
C GLN A 26 7.33 18.71 1.28
N TRP A 27 7.25 18.69 2.61
CA TRP A 27 7.35 17.47 3.38
C TRP A 27 6.30 16.43 2.98
N ARG A 28 5.06 16.87 2.75
CA ARG A 28 3.98 15.99 2.28
C ARG A 28 4.29 15.40 0.90
N LEU A 29 4.83 16.18 -0.02
CA LEU A 29 5.22 15.71 -1.34
C LEU A 29 6.30 14.63 -1.26
N ILE A 30 7.31 14.83 -0.40
CA ILE A 30 8.38 13.86 -0.16
C ILE A 30 7.80 12.55 0.38
N LEU A 31 6.89 12.61 1.36
CA LEU A 31 6.23 11.42 1.90
C LEU A 31 5.37 10.69 0.86
N SER A 32 4.65 11.42 0.01
CA SER A 32 3.90 10.83 -1.11
C SER A 32 4.82 10.16 -2.14
N GLY A 33 5.98 10.76 -2.43
CA GLY A 33 7.01 10.17 -3.28
C GLY A 33 7.61 8.89 -2.68
N PHE A 34 7.91 8.91 -1.39
CA PHE A 34 8.39 7.72 -0.66
C PHE A 34 7.36 6.59 -0.69
N ALA A 35 6.09 6.89 -0.39
CA ALA A 35 5.01 5.92 -0.46
C ALA A 35 4.90 5.31 -1.88
N TYR A 36 5.05 6.12 -2.93
CA TYR A 36 5.07 5.61 -4.30
C TYR A 36 6.24 4.64 -4.54
N THR A 37 7.46 4.98 -4.11
CA THR A 37 8.61 4.08 -4.27
C THR A 37 8.42 2.77 -3.49
N LEU A 38 7.78 2.81 -2.33
CA LEU A 38 7.43 1.62 -1.56
C LEU A 38 6.43 0.74 -2.32
N PHE A 39 5.35 1.32 -2.87
CA PHE A 39 4.38 0.57 -3.67
C PHE A 39 5.00 0.01 -4.95
N GLU A 40 5.92 0.72 -5.59
CA GLU A 40 6.61 0.24 -6.78
C GLU A 40 7.56 -0.94 -6.45
N ARG A 41 8.25 -0.89 -5.30
CA ARG A 41 9.05 -2.02 -4.79
C ARG A 41 8.17 -3.21 -4.42
N LEU A 42 7.00 -2.96 -3.84
CA LEU A 42 6.03 -4.00 -3.53
C LEU A 42 5.48 -4.64 -4.81
N ARG A 43 5.24 -3.84 -5.87
CA ARG A 43 4.81 -4.34 -7.18
C ARG A 43 5.75 -5.40 -7.76
N VAL A 44 7.06 -5.28 -7.55
CA VAL A 44 8.03 -6.29 -7.98
C VAL A 44 7.77 -7.65 -7.31
N HIS A 45 7.39 -7.65 -6.03
CA HIS A 45 7.07 -8.85 -5.26
C HIS A 45 5.64 -9.38 -5.52
N LEU A 46 4.77 -8.51 -6.06
CA LEU A 46 3.41 -8.83 -6.48
C LEU A 46 3.34 -9.45 -7.89
N LYS A 47 4.46 -9.57 -8.61
CA LYS A 47 4.49 -10.23 -9.94
C LYS A 47 3.96 -11.66 -9.82
N ASN A 48 3.08 -12.05 -10.74
CA ASN A 48 2.30 -13.31 -10.72
C ASN A 48 1.13 -13.38 -9.72
N THR A 49 0.68 -12.24 -9.18
CA THR A 49 -0.58 -12.17 -8.41
C THR A 49 -1.60 -11.31 -9.15
N PRO A 50 -2.91 -11.47 -8.90
CA PRO A 50 -3.94 -10.64 -9.53
C PRO A 50 -3.76 -9.13 -9.24
N PHE A 51 -2.95 -8.77 -8.26
CA PHE A 51 -2.62 -7.41 -7.87
C PHE A 51 -1.61 -6.71 -8.79
N GLU A 52 -0.93 -7.42 -9.69
CA GLU A 52 0.14 -6.87 -10.55
C GLU A 52 -0.35 -5.71 -11.43
N ARG A 53 -1.57 -5.80 -11.97
CA ARG A 53 -2.16 -4.80 -12.87
C ARG A 53 -3.00 -3.74 -12.15
N MET A 54 -3.13 -3.79 -10.82
CA MET A 54 -3.99 -2.86 -10.09
C MET A 54 -3.30 -1.51 -9.88
N SER A 55 -4.09 -0.41 -9.87
CA SER A 55 -3.59 0.94 -9.56
C SER A 55 -3.03 1.02 -8.13
N ALA A 56 -2.14 1.97 -7.88
CA ALA A 56 -1.58 2.22 -6.55
C ALA A 56 -2.67 2.50 -5.49
N GLY A 57 -3.75 3.19 -5.88
CA GLY A 57 -4.90 3.45 -5.01
C GLY A 57 -5.67 2.19 -4.65
N THR A 58 -5.89 1.31 -5.63
CA THR A 58 -6.54 0.01 -5.41
C THR A 58 -5.66 -0.90 -4.54
N LEU A 59 -4.34 -0.88 -4.75
CA LEU A 59 -3.39 -1.58 -3.89
C LEU A 59 -3.45 -1.04 -2.46
N ARG A 60 -3.47 0.28 -2.26
CA ARG A 60 -3.65 0.86 -0.93
C ARG A 60 -4.97 0.41 -0.29
N LEU A 61 -6.08 0.44 -1.03
CA LEU A 61 -7.37 0.02 -0.51
C LEU A 61 -7.40 -1.47 -0.14
N LYS A 62 -6.83 -2.34 -0.98
CA LYS A 62 -6.89 -3.79 -0.82
C LYS A 62 -5.78 -4.39 0.03
N LEU A 63 -4.66 -3.69 0.26
CA LEU A 63 -3.55 -4.20 1.08
C LEU A 63 -3.42 -3.46 2.40
N ILE A 64 -3.62 -2.14 2.41
CA ILE A 64 -3.38 -1.30 3.60
C ILE A 64 -4.70 -0.95 4.31
N LYS A 65 -5.76 -0.67 3.54
CA LYS A 65 -7.07 -0.28 4.08
C LYS A 65 -8.02 -1.47 4.24
N VAL A 66 -7.49 -2.63 4.64
CA VAL A 66 -8.29 -3.80 4.96
C VAL A 66 -8.50 -3.86 6.46
N GLY A 67 -9.76 -4.05 6.87
CA GLY A 67 -10.09 -4.34 8.27
C GLY A 67 -9.72 -5.79 8.59
N ALA A 68 -8.81 -5.98 9.55
CA ALA A 68 -8.43 -7.29 10.06
C ALA A 68 -8.23 -7.22 11.57
N VAL A 69 -8.48 -8.32 12.26
CA VAL A 69 -8.20 -8.45 13.69
C VAL A 69 -6.72 -8.79 13.86
N ILE A 70 -5.96 -7.91 14.51
CA ILE A 70 -4.53 -8.12 14.77
C ILE A 70 -4.36 -8.64 16.20
N ILE A 71 -3.84 -9.87 16.31
CA ILE A 71 -3.42 -10.44 17.59
C ILE A 71 -1.90 -10.34 17.67
N ARG A 72 -1.40 -9.52 18.60
CA ARG A 72 0.02 -9.30 18.81
C ARG A 72 0.51 -10.02 20.06
N ASN A 73 1.57 -10.80 19.91
CA ASN A 73 2.38 -11.36 20.99
C ASN A 73 3.81 -10.81 20.86
N THR A 74 4.64 -10.93 21.91
CA THR A 74 6.06 -10.52 21.91
C THR A 74 6.87 -11.16 20.79
N ARG A 75 6.50 -12.38 20.35
CA ARG A 75 7.22 -13.13 19.31
C ARG A 75 6.50 -13.23 17.97
N ARG A 76 5.19 -12.96 17.91
CA ARG A 76 4.37 -13.23 16.72
C ARG A 76 3.25 -12.21 16.57
N ILE A 77 3.03 -11.80 15.33
CA ILE A 77 1.86 -11.00 14.94
C ILE A 77 0.98 -11.90 14.08
N ARG A 78 -0.27 -12.13 14.50
CA ARG A 78 -1.27 -12.86 13.73
C ARG A 78 -2.26 -11.87 13.16
N VAL A 79 -2.47 -11.93 11.86
CA VAL A 79 -3.47 -11.12 11.15
C VAL A 79 -4.63 -12.03 10.80
N LEU A 80 -5.78 -11.82 11.43
CA LEU A 80 -7.01 -12.56 11.18
C LEU A 80 -7.91 -11.73 10.26
N MET A 81 -8.06 -12.19 9.02
CA MET A 81 -8.95 -11.56 8.04
C MET A 81 -10.35 -12.17 8.08
N SER A 82 -11.37 -11.36 7.78
CA SER A 82 -12.75 -11.84 7.60
C SER A 82 -12.83 -12.88 6.49
N ASP A 83 -13.65 -13.91 6.69
CA ASP A 83 -13.81 -14.99 5.71
C ASP A 83 -14.52 -14.53 4.43
N SER A 84 -15.36 -13.49 4.54
CA SER A 84 -16.06 -12.89 3.40
C SER A 84 -15.18 -11.99 2.53
N TYR A 85 -13.87 -11.84 2.84
CA TYR A 85 -13.00 -10.98 2.05
C TYR A 85 -12.54 -11.69 0.75
N PRO A 86 -12.88 -11.17 -0.44
CA PRO A 86 -12.66 -11.88 -1.72
C PRO A 86 -11.19 -12.17 -2.03
N HIS A 87 -10.26 -11.36 -1.51
CA HIS A 87 -8.82 -11.49 -1.80
C HIS A 87 -8.01 -12.04 -0.61
N LYS A 88 -8.66 -12.76 0.32
CA LYS A 88 -8.02 -13.31 1.53
C LYS A 88 -6.85 -14.25 1.21
N ASN A 89 -7.05 -15.15 0.25
CA ASN A 89 -6.03 -16.15 -0.12
C ASN A 89 -4.81 -15.50 -0.78
N ASP A 90 -5.04 -14.58 -1.72
CA ASP A 90 -3.96 -13.86 -2.40
C ASP A 90 -3.14 -13.00 -1.44
N LEU A 91 -3.81 -12.31 -0.51
CA LEU A 91 -3.15 -11.47 0.49
C LEU A 91 -2.37 -12.33 1.50
N SER A 92 -2.92 -13.47 1.94
CA SER A 92 -2.21 -14.40 2.82
C SER A 92 -0.95 -14.97 2.16
N ALA A 93 -1.05 -15.37 0.89
CA ALA A 93 0.09 -15.86 0.11
C ALA A 93 1.16 -14.78 -0.09
N LEU A 94 0.75 -13.54 -0.34
CA LEU A 94 1.66 -12.40 -0.42
C LEU A 94 2.44 -12.20 0.89
N VAL A 95 1.74 -12.15 2.01
CA VAL A 95 2.36 -11.93 3.33
C VAL A 95 3.38 -13.02 3.62
N GLN A 96 3.07 -14.29 3.32
CA GLN A 96 4.02 -15.39 3.48
C GLN A 96 5.29 -15.23 2.63
N ARG A 97 5.19 -14.67 1.41
CA ARG A 97 6.37 -14.38 0.57
C ARG A 97 7.20 -13.20 1.06
N LEU A 98 6.59 -12.27 1.78
CA LEU A 98 7.26 -11.07 2.30
C LEU A 98 7.90 -11.29 3.67
N VAL A 99 7.51 -12.33 4.42
CA VAL A 99 8.14 -12.69 5.68
C VAL A 99 9.54 -13.27 5.37
N PRO A 100 10.63 -12.64 5.84
CA PRO A 100 11.97 -13.21 5.70
C PRO A 100 12.02 -14.54 6.45
N GLN A 101 12.59 -15.56 5.80
CA GLN A 101 12.78 -16.91 6.39
C GLN A 101 13.75 -16.86 7.57
#